data_AF-A0A8T4I8Q5-F1
#
_entry.id   AF-A0A8T4I8Q5-F1
#
_cell.length_a   1.000
_cell.length_b   1.000
_cell.length_c   1.000
_cell.angle_alpha   90.00
_cell.angle_beta   90.00
_cell.angle_gamma   90.00
#
_symmetry.space_group_name_H-M   'P 1'
#
loop_
_entity.id
_entity.type
_entity.pdbx_description
1 polymer ?
#
loop_
_entity_poly.entity_id
_entity_poly.type
_entity_poly.pdbx_seq_one_letter_code
_entity_poly.pdbx_strand_id
1 'polypeptide(L)' 'MILVASSAGKDSQAMLDYVAECARAADVTSRVVVLHNNLGRAEWPGTEGLAKEQAAHYGFRFEERH' A
#
# COMPACT_ATOMS: atom_id res chain seq x y z
N MET A 1 10.04 9.41 5.85
CA MET A 1 9.16 8.23 5.71
C MET A 1 7.97 8.66 4.87
N ILE A 2 7.60 7.89 3.86
CA ILE A 2 6.43 8.11 3.00
C ILE A 2 5.42 7.03 3.34
N LEU A 3 4.24 7.42 3.82
CA LEU A 3 3.18 6.49 4.18
C LEU A 3 2.07 6.58 3.14
N VAL A 4 1.67 5.45 2.58
CA VAL A 4 0.55 5.35 1.64
C VAL A 4 -0.52 4.46 2.24
N ALA A 5 -1.69 5.02 2.52
CA ALA A 5 -2.83 4.24 3.00
C ALA A 5 -3.43 3.43 1.84
N SER A 6 -3.62 2.12 2.04
CA SER A 6 -4.25 1.23 1.05
C SER A 6 -5.53 0.62 1.58
N SER A 7 -6.60 0.80 0.81
CA SER A 7 -7.89 0.13 0.97
C SER A 7 -8.02 -1.10 0.06
N ALA A 8 -6.94 -1.49 -0.63
CA ALA A 8 -6.92 -2.44 -1.74
C ALA A 8 -7.75 -2.04 -2.98
N GLY A 9 -8.48 -0.92 -2.93
CA GLY A 9 -9.29 -0.42 -4.03
C GLY A 9 -8.45 0.17 -5.17
N LYS A 10 -9.08 0.33 -6.34
CA LYS A 10 -8.43 0.85 -7.55
C LYS A 10 -7.71 2.20 -7.36
N ASP A 11 -8.25 3.08 -6.53
CA ASP A 11 -7.71 4.44 -6.36
C ASP A 11 -6.44 4.43 -5.50
N SER A 12 -6.42 3.60 -4.45
CA SER A 12 -5.20 3.41 -3.67
C SER A 12 -4.16 2.61 -4.44
N GLN A 13 -4.57 1.65 -5.28
CA GLN A 13 -3.65 0.96 -6.20
C GLN A 13 -3.02 1.91 -7.23
N ALA A 14 -3.81 2.82 -7.83
CA ALA A 14 -3.29 3.83 -8.76
C ALA A 14 -2.33 4.81 -8.05
N MET A 15 -2.64 5.17 -6.79
CA MET A 15 -1.74 5.98 -5.98
C MET A 15 -0.41 5.25 -5.69
N LEU A 16 -0.43 3.93 -5.47
CA LEU A 16 0.79 3.14 -5.28
C LEU A 16 1.70 3.18 -6.52
N ASP A 17 1.12 3.08 -7.71
CA ASP A 17 1.86 3.18 -8.98
C ASP A 17 2.54 4.55 -9.12
N TYR A 18 1.78 5.62 -8.93
CA TYR A 18 2.31 6.99 -8.97
C TYR A 18 3.42 7.24 -7.93
N VAL A 19 3.23 6.77 -6.70
CA VAL A 19 4.25 6.88 -5.65
C VAL A 19 5.50 6.04 -5.99
N ALA A 20 5.33 4.88 -6.63
CA ALA A 20 6.46 4.06 -7.07
C ALA A 20 7.31 4.75 -8.13
N GLU A 21 6.70 5.40 -9.12
CA GLU A 21 7.43 6.21 -10.10
C GLU A 21 8.20 7.34 -9.43
N CYS A 22 7.52 8.09 -8.54
CA CYS A 22 8.13 9.21 -7.82
C CYS A 22 9.29 8.74 -6.91
N ALA A 23 9.10 7.64 -6.17
CA ALA A 23 10.10 7.12 -5.24
C ALA A 23 11.32 6.53 -5.95
N ARG A 24 11.13 5.91 -7.13
CA ARG A 24 12.24 5.46 -7.98
C ARG A 24 13.01 6.64 -8.55
N ALA A 25 12.33 7.65 -9.08
CA ALA A 25 12.96 8.84 -9.64
C ALA A 25 13.79 9.61 -8.61
N ALA A 26 13.37 9.60 -7.34
CA ALA A 26 14.06 10.25 -6.24
C ALA A 26 15.03 9.34 -5.45
N ASP A 27 15.21 8.06 -5.85
CA ASP A 27 16.03 7.06 -5.15
C ASP A 27 15.69 6.88 -3.66
N VAL A 28 14.39 6.88 -3.34
CA VAL A 28 13.86 6.78 -1.96
C VAL A 28 12.84 5.67 -1.78
N THR A 29 12.84 4.66 -2.65
CA THR A 29 11.93 3.49 -2.58
C THR A 29 11.91 2.85 -1.18
N SER A 30 13.07 2.74 -0.52
CA SER A 30 13.20 2.19 0.83
C SER A 30 12.47 2.97 1.93
N ARG A 31 12.00 4.20 1.63
CA ARG A 31 11.26 5.06 2.56
C ARG A 31 9.74 4.90 2.47
N VAL A 32 9.24 4.12 1.52
CA VAL A 32 7.80 3.91 1.29
C VAL A 32 7.27 2.76 2.13
N VAL A 33 6.18 3.03 2.86
CA VAL A 33 5.43 2.06 3.63
C VAL A 33 3.97 2.12 3.20
N VAL A 34 3.39 0.96 2.87
CA VAL A 34 1.95 0.80 2.63
C VAL A 34 1.29 0.42 3.94
N LEU A 35 0.31 1.21 4.37
CA LEU A 35 -0.47 0.94 5.58
C LEU A 35 -1.89 0.52 5.19
N HIS A 36 -2.29 -0.65 5.64
CA HIS A 36 -3.68 -1.09 5.60
C HIS A 36 -4.33 -0.92 6.98
N ASN A 37 -5.47 -0.22 7.01
CA ASN A 37 -6.27 -0.08 8.22
C ASN A 37 -7.39 -1.12 8.16
N ASN A 38 -7.22 -2.21 8.88
CA ASN A 38 -8.15 -3.33 8.90
C ASN A 38 -9.44 -2.92 9.63
N LEU A 39 -10.55 -2.89 8.90
CA LEU A 39 -11.86 -2.50 9.45
C LEU A 39 -12.61 -3.65 10.14
N GLY A 40 -11.96 -4.79 10.32
CA GLY A 40 -12.51 -6.00 10.93
C GLY A 40 -13.75 -6.46 10.20
N ARG A 41 -14.88 -6.52 10.92
CA ARG A 41 -16.16 -7.03 10.37
C ARG A 41 -16.75 -6.16 9.25
N ALA A 42 -16.33 -4.91 9.12
CA ALA A 42 -16.81 -4.02 8.06
C ALA A 42 -16.02 -4.17 6.75
N GLU A 43 -15.00 -5.02 6.73
CA GLU A 43 -14.14 -5.23 5.58
C GLU A 43 -14.57 -6.43 4.73
N TRP A 44 -14.34 -6.33 3.41
CA TRP A 44 -14.58 -7.43 2.50
C TRP A 44 -13.51 -8.53 2.68
N PRO A 45 -13.88 -9.82 2.64
CA PRO A 45 -12.92 -10.91 2.72
C PRO A 45 -11.83 -10.78 1.65
N GLY A 46 -10.56 -10.85 2.07
CA GLY A 46 -9.39 -10.78 1.18
C GLY A 46 -8.82 -9.38 0.93
N THR A 47 -9.43 -8.32 1.48
CA THR A 47 -8.95 -6.93 1.28
C THR A 47 -7.51 -6.75 1.78
N GLU A 48 -7.20 -7.16 3.00
CA GLU A 48 -5.83 -7.11 3.56
C GLU A 48 -4.83 -7.85 2.66
N GLY A 49 -5.18 -9.06 2.20
CA GLY A 49 -4.34 -9.87 1.31
C GLY A 49 -4.06 -9.16 -0.01
N LEU A 50 -5.09 -8.58 -0.63
CA LEU A 50 -4.94 -7.81 -1.86
C LEU A 50 -4.09 -6.55 -1.65
N ALA A 51 -4.28 -5.82 -0.54
CA ALA A 51 -3.44 -4.66 -0.21
C ALA A 51 -1.96 -5.05 -0.04
N LYS A 52 -1.69 -6.21 0.56
CA LYS A 52 -0.35 -6.77 0.73
C LYS A 52 0.27 -7.18 -0.60
N GLU A 53 -0.48 -7.82 -1.49
CA GLU A 53 -0.03 -8.18 -2.85
C GLU A 53 0.31 -6.92 -3.67
N GLN A 54 -0.53 -5.90 -3.62
CA GLN A 54 -0.29 -4.62 -4.29
C GLN A 54 0.98 -3.92 -3.75
N ALA A 55 1.24 -3.95 -2.44
CA ALA A 55 2.47 -3.42 -1.87
C ALA A 55 3.72 -4.22 -2.31
N ALA A 56 3.60 -5.55 -2.29
CA ALA A 56 4.67 -6.46 -2.68
C ALA A 56 5.06 -6.33 -4.16
N HIS A 57 4.10 -6.01 -5.04
CA HIS A 57 4.38 -5.75 -6.46
C HIS A 57 5.47 -4.67 -6.67
N TYR A 58 5.51 -3.65 -5.81
CA TYR A 58 6.51 -2.58 -5.87
C TYR A 58 7.70 -2.79 -4.92
N GLY A 59 7.69 -3.86 -4.12
CA GLY A 59 8.70 -4.11 -3.08
C GLY A 59 8.59 -3.17 -1.88
N PHE A 60 7.42 -2.55 -1.66
CA PHE A 60 7.19 -1.69 -0.51
C PHE A 60 6.96 -2.49 0.77
N ARG A 61 7.38 -1.93 1.91
CA ARG A 61 7.06 -2.48 3.23
C ARG A 61 5.54 -2.37 3.46
N PHE A 62 4.92 -3.45 3.92
CA PHE A 62 3.50 -3.49 4.29
C PHE A 62 3.34 -3.48 5.81
N GLU A 63 2.44 -2.66 6.31
CA GLU A 63 1.99 -2.64 7.70
C GLU A 63 0.47 -2.68 7.79
N GLU A 64 -0.02 -3.26 8.87
CA GLU A 64 -1.44 -3.33 9.20
C GLU A 64 -1.69 -2.71 10.59
N ARG A 65 -2.84 -2.04 10.74
CA ARG A 65 -3.35 -1.54 12.02
C ARG A 65 -4.85 -1.82 12.13
N HIS A 66 -5.33 -2.01 13.36
CA HIS A 66 -6.74 -2.16 13.73
C HIS A 66 -7.22 -0.95 14.53
#